data_AF-A0A9X2Y390-F1
#
_entry.id   AF-A0A9X2Y390-F1
#
_cell.length_a   1.000
_cell.length_b   1.000
_cell.length_c   1.000
_cell.angle_alpha   90.00
_cell.angle_beta   90.00
_cell.angle_gamma   90.00
#
_symmetry.space_group_name_H-M   'P 1'
#
loop_
_entity.id
_entity.type
_entity.pdbx_description
1 polymer ?
#
loop_
_entity_poly.entity_id
_entity_poly.type
_entity_poly.pdbx_seq_one_letter_code
_entity_poly.pdbx_strand_id
1 'polypeptide(L)'
;MPLPVTPYDTLIVKAEYDGVADFPDRPLHLLADVNALMGARELHVDAAFSDILHEPTKYTITTNALGGTTTTVLIPTPLLPLLSPLRDAGASPQVLATMDKVLRPIINTAYRRPRWQVGIPETVRAPLPSAPADAGPATIPASTVLPTRHTHRAPATSRADRADTAHPTRLVARLQHSLRDRQQELSRRHAVSRRQDGVTQAGDDGR
;
A
#
# COMPACT_ATOMS: atom_id res chain seq x y z
N MET A 1 10.94 -2.73 9.72
CA MET A 1 10.71 -4.19 9.90
C MET A 1 11.78 -4.93 9.12
N PRO A 2 12.38 -6.01 9.67
CA PRO A 2 13.35 -6.81 8.93
C PRO A 2 12.65 -7.54 7.76
N LEU A 3 13.34 -7.64 6.63
CA LEU A 3 12.86 -8.43 5.48
C LEU A 3 12.94 -9.93 5.81
N PRO A 4 11.99 -10.75 5.34
CA PRO A 4 12.03 -12.19 5.56
C PRO A 4 13.20 -12.83 4.80
N VAL A 5 13.80 -13.87 5.39
CA VAL A 5 14.82 -14.69 4.72
C VAL A 5 14.13 -15.92 4.12
N THR A 6 14.04 -15.97 2.79
CA THR A 6 13.29 -16.98 2.04
C THR A 6 14.01 -17.40 0.76
N PRO A 7 13.81 -18.63 0.26
CA PRO A 7 14.31 -19.03 -1.07
C PRO A 7 13.49 -18.40 -2.21
N TYR A 8 12.39 -17.71 -1.90
CA TYR A 8 11.49 -17.08 -2.87
C TYR A 8 11.89 -15.65 -3.20
N ASP A 9 11.60 -15.25 -4.43
CA ASP A 9 11.65 -13.85 -4.86
C ASP A 9 10.43 -13.08 -4.33
N THR A 10 10.67 -11.86 -3.85
CA THR A 10 9.63 -11.00 -3.29
C THR A 10 9.67 -9.63 -3.96
N LEU A 11 8.47 -9.07 -4.16
CA LEU A 11 8.27 -7.71 -4.66
C LEU A 11 7.64 -6.88 -3.54
N ILE A 12 8.27 -5.77 -3.21
CA ILE A 12 7.76 -4.79 -2.25
C ILE A 12 7.52 -3.50 -3.00
N VAL A 13 6.30 -2.98 -2.97
CA VAL A 13 5.94 -1.70 -3.56
C VAL A 13 5.56 -0.74 -2.44
N LYS A 14 6.07 0.49 -2.49
CA LYS A 14 5.75 1.53 -1.52
C LYS A 14 5.85 2.92 -2.13
N ALA A 15 5.05 3.85 -1.63
CA ALA A 15 5.22 5.26 -1.94
C ALA A 15 6.26 5.93 -1.04
N GLU A 16 7.00 6.89 -1.58
CA GLU A 16 7.94 7.72 -0.84
C GLU A 16 7.19 8.50 0.26
N TYR A 17 7.67 8.42 1.49
CA TYR A 17 7.04 9.06 2.65
C TYR A 17 5.66 8.50 3.06
N ASP A 18 5.24 7.35 2.54
CA ASP A 18 4.09 6.61 3.08
C ASP A 18 4.31 6.33 4.58
N GLY A 19 3.45 6.84 5.46
CA GLY A 19 3.58 6.66 6.90
C GLY A 19 3.34 5.24 7.42
N VAL A 20 2.99 4.29 6.55
CA VAL A 20 2.88 2.87 6.89
C VAL A 20 4.01 2.08 6.24
N ALA A 21 4.19 2.20 4.92
CA ALA A 21 5.16 1.40 4.18
C ALA A 21 6.58 2.00 4.13
N ASP A 22 6.71 3.30 4.44
CA ASP A 22 7.94 4.08 4.31
C ASP A 22 8.08 5.11 5.44
N PHE A 23 7.91 4.64 6.68
CA PHE A 23 8.06 5.48 7.88
C PHE A 23 9.53 5.86 8.15
N PRO A 24 9.83 7.03 8.75
CA PRO A 24 11.20 7.45 9.07
C PRO A 24 11.98 6.45 9.94
N ASP A 25 13.30 6.34 9.69
CA ASP A 25 14.21 5.48 10.47
C ASP A 25 14.72 6.15 11.76
N ARG A 26 14.55 7.47 11.88
CA ARG A 26 15.01 8.26 13.04
C ARG A 26 13.80 8.79 13.81
N PRO A 27 13.52 8.24 15.01
CA PRO A 27 12.41 8.72 15.83
C PRO A 27 12.65 10.17 16.26
N LEU A 28 11.57 10.93 16.45
CA LEU A 28 11.56 12.33 16.90
C LEU A 28 12.08 13.34 15.88
N HIS A 29 12.28 12.94 14.63
CA HIS A 29 12.49 13.89 13.55
C HIS A 29 11.15 14.48 13.12
N LEU A 30 10.61 15.40 13.93
CA LEU A 30 9.21 15.87 13.86
C LEU A 30 8.74 16.26 12.45
N LEU A 31 9.57 16.91 11.65
CA LEU A 31 9.21 17.26 10.27
C LEU A 31 8.97 16.02 9.40
N ALA A 32 9.80 14.99 9.57
CA ALA A 32 9.66 13.73 8.82
C ALA A 32 8.50 12.90 9.37
N ASP A 33 8.30 12.89 10.68
CA ASP A 33 7.20 12.17 11.33
C ASP A 33 5.83 12.75 10.92
N VAL A 34 5.69 14.09 10.93
CA VAL A 34 4.47 14.75 10.46
C VAL A 34 4.29 14.56 8.96
N ASN A 35 5.36 14.66 8.17
CA ASN A 35 5.29 14.39 6.73
C ASN A 35 4.84 12.95 6.44
N ALA A 36 5.35 11.97 7.17
CA ALA A 36 4.95 10.57 7.06
C ALA A 36 3.51 10.35 7.51
N LEU A 37 3.05 11.00 8.58
CA LEU A 37 1.65 10.96 8.99
C LEU A 37 0.71 11.51 7.89
N MET A 38 1.09 12.60 7.24
CA MET A 38 0.37 13.09 6.06
C MET A 38 0.50 12.13 4.88
N GLY A 39 1.64 11.45 4.71
CA GLY A 39 1.81 10.42 3.69
C GLY A 39 0.93 9.18 3.92
N ALA A 40 0.68 8.78 5.16
CA ALA A 40 -0.22 7.66 5.47
C ALA A 40 -1.65 7.91 4.97
N ARG A 41 -2.13 9.16 5.01
CA ARG A 41 -3.48 9.51 4.56
C ARG A 41 -3.59 9.67 3.04
N GLU A 42 -2.53 10.15 2.39
CA GLU A 42 -2.55 10.55 0.97
C GLU A 42 -1.96 9.50 0.04
N LEU A 43 -1.01 8.70 0.53
CA LEU A 43 -0.19 7.84 -0.33
C LEU A 43 -0.45 6.37 -0.09
N HIS A 44 -0.79 5.97 1.14
CA HIS A 44 -0.78 4.55 1.52
C HIS A 44 -1.76 3.69 0.71
N VAL A 45 -3.00 4.17 0.59
CA VAL A 45 -4.04 3.47 -0.17
C VAL A 45 -3.80 3.64 -1.67
N ASP A 46 -3.47 4.86 -2.11
CA ASP A 46 -3.28 5.19 -3.51
C ASP A 46 -2.14 4.39 -4.15
N ALA A 47 -1.05 4.16 -3.42
CA ALA A 47 0.09 3.36 -3.87
C ALA A 47 -0.29 1.90 -4.22
N ALA A 48 -1.35 1.35 -3.60
CA ALA A 48 -1.82 0.00 -3.90
C ALA A 48 -2.49 -0.10 -5.29
N PHE A 49 -2.84 1.04 -5.90
CA PHE A 49 -3.51 1.13 -7.20
C PHE A 49 -2.62 1.76 -8.29
N SER A 50 -1.37 2.10 -7.96
CA SER A 50 -0.42 2.65 -8.94
C SER A 50 0.00 1.63 -9.99
N ASP A 51 0.10 2.09 -11.24
CA ASP A 51 0.66 1.27 -12.32
C ASP A 51 2.18 1.44 -12.37
N ILE A 52 2.86 0.65 -11.55
CA ILE A 52 4.32 0.72 -11.40
C ILE A 52 5.08 0.46 -12.71
N LEU A 53 4.46 -0.17 -13.71
CA LEU A 53 5.10 -0.50 -14.99
C LEU A 53 5.19 0.71 -15.93
N HIS A 54 4.26 1.66 -15.78
CA HIS A 54 4.10 2.83 -16.65
C HIS A 54 4.31 4.17 -15.91
N GLU A 55 4.35 4.16 -14.58
CA GLU A 55 4.63 5.34 -13.77
C GLU A 55 6.12 5.49 -13.42
N PRO A 56 6.60 6.72 -13.16
CA PRO A 56 7.96 6.95 -12.67
C PRO A 56 8.19 6.20 -11.35
N THR A 57 9.20 5.35 -11.35
CA THR A 57 9.54 4.50 -10.20
C THR A 57 11.04 4.51 -9.95
N LYS A 58 11.41 4.04 -8.76
CA LYS A 58 12.80 3.73 -8.39
C LYS A 58 12.84 2.34 -7.80
N TYR A 59 13.97 1.66 -7.89
CA TYR A 59 14.07 0.32 -7.33
C TYR A 59 15.45 -0.03 -6.76
N THR A 60 15.46 -1.08 -5.93
CA THR A 60 16.67 -1.76 -5.50
C THR A 60 16.40 -3.26 -5.42
N ILE A 61 17.43 -4.08 -5.58
CA ILE A 61 17.36 -5.54 -5.49
C ILE A 61 18.37 -5.99 -4.45
N THR A 62 17.94 -6.84 -3.53
CA THR A 62 18.81 -7.45 -2.52
C THR A 62 18.61 -8.96 -2.53
N THR A 63 19.69 -9.73 -2.39
CA THR A 63 19.62 -11.20 -2.32
C THR A 63 19.92 -11.65 -0.91
N ASN A 64 19.09 -12.52 -0.36
CA ASN A 64 19.26 -13.05 1.00
C ASN A 64 20.10 -14.35 1.01
N ALA A 65 20.39 -14.87 2.20
CA ALA A 65 21.25 -16.04 2.39
C ALA A 65 20.71 -17.36 1.79
N LEU A 66 19.41 -17.45 1.49
CA LEU A 66 18.79 -18.60 0.83
C LEU A 66 18.68 -18.43 -0.70
N GLY A 67 19.27 -17.37 -1.25
CA GLY A 67 19.29 -17.10 -2.69
C GLY A 67 18.05 -16.38 -3.22
N GLY A 68 17.00 -16.19 -2.42
CA GLY A 68 15.83 -15.42 -2.83
C GLY A 68 16.14 -13.92 -2.93
N THR A 69 15.56 -13.26 -3.93
CA THR A 69 15.72 -11.82 -4.15
C THR A 69 14.55 -11.02 -3.58
N THR A 70 14.82 -9.81 -3.11
CA THR A 70 13.79 -8.82 -2.76
C THR A 70 13.97 -7.61 -3.65
N THR A 71 13.02 -7.42 -4.58
CA THR A 71 12.92 -6.20 -5.37
C THR A 71 12.04 -5.22 -4.62
N THR A 72 12.60 -4.10 -4.20
CA THR A 72 11.82 -3.00 -3.60
C THR A 72 11.65 -1.91 -4.64
N VAL A 73 10.41 -1.59 -4.97
CA VAL A 73 10.00 -0.49 -5.83
C VAL A 73 9.47 0.66 -4.95
N LEU A 74 9.98 1.85 -5.20
CA LEU A 74 9.60 3.11 -4.56
C LEU A 74 8.92 4.01 -5.61
N ILE A 75 7.67 4.39 -5.34
CA ILE A 75 6.92 5.38 -6.12
C ILE A 75 7.29 6.76 -5.58
N PRO A 76 8.00 7.62 -6.33
CA PRO A 76 8.40 8.95 -5.86
C PRO A 76 7.21 9.87 -5.65
N THR A 77 7.30 10.76 -4.66
CA THR A 77 6.22 11.73 -4.41
C THR A 77 6.58 13.09 -5.00
N PRO A 78 5.73 13.66 -5.88
CA PRO A 78 6.03 14.93 -6.56
C PRO A 78 6.09 16.14 -5.61
N LEU A 79 5.34 16.10 -4.51
CA LEU A 79 5.29 17.13 -3.48
C LEU A 79 5.28 16.46 -2.11
N LEU A 80 6.07 16.96 -1.16
CA LEU A 80 6.04 16.48 0.22
C LEU A 80 4.60 16.51 0.77
N PRO A 81 4.08 15.40 1.33
CA PRO A 81 2.75 15.35 1.94
C PRO A 81 2.52 16.41 3.03
N LEU A 82 3.58 16.85 3.71
CA LEU A 82 3.52 17.96 4.68
C LEU A 82 3.03 19.28 4.05
N LEU A 83 3.23 19.48 2.75
CA LEU A 83 2.85 20.68 2.00
C LEU A 83 1.43 20.61 1.42
N SER A 84 0.76 19.47 1.52
CA SER A 84 -0.59 19.29 1.00
C SER A 84 -1.61 20.29 1.57
N PRO A 85 -1.64 20.62 2.88
CA PRO A 85 -2.54 21.65 3.39
C PRO A 85 -2.32 23.04 2.75
N LEU A 86 -1.06 23.37 2.44
CA LEU A 86 -0.71 24.64 1.80
C LEU A 86 -1.12 24.64 0.32
N ARG A 87 -0.96 23.51 -0.37
CA ARG A 87 -1.49 23.29 -1.73
C ARG A 87 -3.01 23.47 -1.74
N ASP A 88 -3.70 22.85 -0.80
CA ASP A 88 -5.17 22.86 -0.72
C ASP A 88 -5.70 24.26 -0.35
N ALA A 89 -4.90 25.07 0.35
CA ALA A 89 -5.16 26.48 0.63
C ALA A 89 -4.88 27.42 -0.56
N GLY A 90 -4.44 26.90 -1.70
CA GLY A 90 -4.25 27.67 -2.95
C GLY A 90 -2.87 28.31 -3.10
N ALA A 91 -1.84 27.83 -2.40
CA ALA A 91 -0.48 28.30 -2.62
C ALA A 91 -0.01 28.04 -4.06
N SER A 92 0.78 28.97 -4.61
CA SER A 92 1.25 28.86 -5.98
C SER A 92 2.24 27.69 -6.16
N PRO A 93 2.33 27.10 -7.37
CA PRO A 93 3.29 26.04 -7.65
C PRO A 93 4.74 26.44 -7.35
N GLN A 94 5.10 27.71 -7.54
CA GLN A 94 6.44 28.21 -7.26
C GLN A 94 6.76 28.22 -5.76
N VAL A 95 5.78 28.61 -4.93
CA VAL A 95 5.92 28.56 -3.46
C VAL A 95 6.05 27.12 -2.99
N LEU A 96 5.19 26.22 -3.48
CA LEU A 96 5.25 24.79 -3.13
C LEU A 96 6.58 24.16 -3.54
N ALA A 97 7.05 24.41 -4.76
CA ALA A 97 8.32 23.89 -5.25
C ALA A 97 9.52 24.41 -4.44
N THR A 98 9.47 25.68 -4.02
CA THR A 98 10.52 26.28 -3.18
C THR A 98 10.55 25.64 -1.80
N MET A 99 9.39 25.49 -1.16
CA MET A 99 9.27 24.84 0.13
C MET A 99 9.69 23.36 0.06
N ASP A 100 9.28 22.63 -0.98
CA ASP A 100 9.67 21.25 -1.19
C ASP A 100 11.19 21.11 -1.31
N LYS A 101 11.81 21.94 -2.15
CA LYS A 101 13.27 21.96 -2.36
C LYS A 101 14.05 22.21 -1.06
N VAL A 102 13.51 23.03 -0.16
CA VAL A 102 14.14 23.34 1.14
C VAL A 102 13.89 22.24 2.18
N LEU A 103 12.66 21.76 2.30
CA LEU A 103 12.26 20.83 3.36
C LEU A 103 12.64 19.39 3.05
N ARG A 104 12.63 18.98 1.78
CA ARG A 104 12.87 17.59 1.37
C ARG A 104 14.25 17.09 1.80
N PRO A 105 15.36 17.83 1.63
CA PRO A 105 16.66 17.41 2.14
C PRO A 105 16.66 17.23 3.66
N ILE A 106 15.99 18.11 4.41
CA ILE A 106 15.88 18.04 5.88
C ILE A 106 15.12 16.78 6.28
N ILE A 107 13.94 16.55 5.70
CA ILE A 107 13.12 15.35 5.94
C ILE A 107 13.90 14.09 5.56
N ASN A 108 14.61 14.11 4.44
CA ASN A 108 15.42 12.97 3.98
C ASN A 108 16.54 12.60 4.95
N THR A 109 17.00 13.51 5.82
CA THR A 109 17.96 13.16 6.88
C THR A 109 17.39 12.18 7.89
N ALA A 110 16.06 12.03 7.99
CA ALA A 110 15.41 11.04 8.85
C ALA A 110 15.42 9.63 8.25
N TYR A 111 15.61 9.50 6.94
CA TYR A 111 15.51 8.24 6.21
C TYR A 111 16.89 7.64 5.89
N ARG A 112 17.01 6.32 5.99
CA ARG A 112 18.16 5.53 5.52
C ARG A 112 17.79 4.96 4.16
N ARG A 113 18.08 5.73 3.11
CA ARG A 113 17.77 5.35 1.73
C ARG A 113 18.91 4.51 1.12
N PRO A 114 18.62 3.39 0.43
CA PRO A 114 19.60 2.72 -0.40
C PRO A 114 19.94 3.56 -1.63
N ARG A 115 20.97 3.15 -2.39
CA ARG A 115 21.20 3.68 -3.73
C ARG A 115 20.14 3.11 -4.66
N TRP A 116 19.20 3.97 -5.02
CA TRP A 116 18.10 3.64 -5.92
C TRP A 116 18.55 3.65 -7.38
N GLN A 117 18.05 2.70 -8.16
CA GLN A 117 18.05 2.72 -9.61
C GLN A 117 16.74 3.34 -10.10
N VAL A 118 16.73 3.95 -11.29
CA VAL A 118 15.53 4.58 -11.86
C VAL A 118 14.76 3.56 -12.70
N GLY A 119 13.43 3.59 -12.61
CA GLY A 119 12.50 2.75 -13.35
C GLY A 119 12.11 1.47 -12.61
N ILE A 120 11.82 0.43 -13.39
CA ILE A 120 11.49 -0.91 -12.95
C ILE A 120 12.46 -1.91 -13.57
N PRO A 121 12.93 -2.93 -12.80
CA PRO A 121 13.80 -3.96 -13.33
C PRO A 121 13.05 -4.92 -14.25
N GLU A 122 13.76 -5.51 -15.21
CA GLU A 122 13.18 -6.49 -16.13
C GLU A 122 12.65 -7.74 -15.43
N THR A 123 13.19 -8.11 -14.26
CA THR A 123 12.67 -9.21 -13.46
C THR A 123 11.22 -9.02 -13.00
N VAL A 124 10.74 -7.77 -12.93
CA VAL A 124 9.35 -7.44 -12.61
C VAL A 124 8.51 -7.28 -13.87
N ARG A 125 9.09 -6.87 -15.01
CA ARG A 125 8.38 -6.79 -16.31
C ARG A 125 8.19 -8.16 -16.96
N ALA A 126 9.15 -9.05 -16.76
CA ALA A 126 9.14 -10.37 -17.33
C ALA A 126 7.94 -11.14 -16.78
N PRO A 127 7.20 -11.87 -17.63
CA PRO A 127 6.25 -12.86 -17.15
C PRO A 127 6.97 -13.81 -16.19
N LEU A 128 6.31 -14.16 -15.07
CA LEU A 128 6.79 -15.24 -14.22
C LEU A 128 7.11 -16.44 -15.11
N PRO A 129 8.29 -17.08 -14.95
CA PRO A 129 8.60 -18.25 -15.75
C PRO A 129 7.46 -19.25 -15.59
N SER A 130 6.85 -19.62 -16.73
CA SER A 130 5.81 -20.64 -16.76
C SER A 130 6.36 -21.88 -16.06
N ALA A 131 5.68 -22.37 -15.03
CA ALA A 131 6.01 -23.68 -14.49
C ALA A 131 6.06 -24.67 -15.66
N PRO A 132 7.07 -25.55 -15.75
CA PRO A 132 7.07 -26.58 -16.78
C PRO A 132 5.75 -27.34 -16.69
N ALA A 133 5.10 -27.58 -17.84
CA ALA A 133 3.80 -28.25 -17.91
C ALA A 133 3.81 -29.66 -17.28
N ASP A 134 5.00 -30.21 -17.02
CA ASP A 134 5.25 -31.50 -16.36
C ASP A 134 5.53 -31.41 -14.85
N ALA A 135 5.40 -30.23 -14.24
CA ALA A 135 5.35 -30.14 -12.78
C ALA A 135 3.99 -30.71 -12.32
N GLY A 136 3.95 -32.04 -12.14
CA GLY A 136 2.85 -32.71 -11.45
C GLY A 136 2.55 -32.01 -10.11
N PRO A 137 1.34 -32.17 -9.56
CA PRO A 137 0.93 -31.47 -8.36
C PRO A 137 1.99 -31.62 -7.27
N ALA A 138 2.56 -30.49 -6.85
CA ALA A 138 3.48 -30.46 -5.73
C ALA A 138 2.77 -31.10 -4.54
N THR A 139 3.25 -32.27 -4.13
CA THR A 139 2.75 -32.93 -2.93
C THR A 139 3.15 -32.03 -1.78
N ILE A 140 2.20 -31.29 -1.21
CA ILE A 140 2.40 -30.60 0.05
C ILE A 140 2.69 -31.70 1.07
N PRO A 141 3.91 -31.80 1.65
CA PRO A 141 4.11 -32.74 2.74
C PRO A 141 3.14 -32.34 3.84
N ALA A 142 2.28 -33.27 4.25
CA ALA A 142 1.39 -33.05 5.38
C ALA A 142 2.25 -32.53 6.54
N SER A 143 1.93 -31.32 7.03
CA SER A 143 2.55 -30.81 8.25
C SER A 143 2.42 -31.89 9.31
N THR A 144 3.55 -32.41 9.78
CA THR A 144 3.56 -33.32 10.92
C THR A 144 3.00 -32.53 12.09
N VAL A 145 1.74 -32.84 12.45
CA VAL A 145 1.11 -32.35 13.66
C VAL A 145 2.00 -32.81 14.81
N LEU A 146 2.66 -31.85 15.49
CA LEU A 146 3.35 -32.13 16.74
C LEU A 146 2.34 -32.76 17.72
N PRO A 147 2.69 -33.84 18.44
CA PRO A 147 1.75 -34.51 19.32
C PRO A 147 1.31 -33.58 20.46
N THR A 148 0.00 -33.38 20.55
CA THR A 148 -0.69 -32.71 21.65
C THR A 148 -0.46 -33.51 22.92
N ARG A 149 0.35 -33.00 23.86
CA ARG A 149 0.45 -33.59 25.19
C ARG A 149 -0.70 -33.06 26.05
N HIS A 150 -1.75 -33.87 26.21
CA HIS A 150 -2.79 -33.64 27.20
C HIS A 150 -2.29 -34.03 28.60
N THR A 151 -2.57 -33.14 29.56
CA THR A 151 -2.90 -33.33 31.00
C THR A 151 -2.36 -32.09 31.73
N HIS A 152 -3.12 -31.35 32.52
CA HIS A 152 -3.98 -31.77 33.62
C HIS A 152 -5.13 -30.78 33.85
N ARG A 153 -6.26 -31.29 34.35
CA ARG A 153 -7.52 -30.59 34.65
C ARG A 153 -7.52 -30.00 36.07
N ALA A 154 -8.32 -28.93 36.23
CA ALA A 154 -9.06 -28.49 37.44
C ALA A 154 -8.46 -27.33 38.27
N PRO A 155 -9.30 -26.52 38.97
CA PRO A 155 -10.74 -26.28 38.84
C PRO A 155 -11.11 -24.80 38.61
N ALA A 156 -12.39 -24.59 38.30
CA ALA A 156 -13.02 -23.28 38.17
C ALA A 156 -13.35 -22.64 39.53
N THR A 157 -13.13 -21.33 39.65
CA THR A 157 -13.73 -20.48 40.70
C THR A 157 -14.29 -19.20 40.09
N SER A 158 -15.62 -19.18 39.94
CA SER A 158 -16.58 -18.09 40.24
C SER A 158 -16.21 -16.60 40.01
N ARG A 159 -16.89 -16.02 39.00
CA ARG A 159 -17.85 -14.87 39.03
C ARG A 159 -17.38 -13.41 39.28
N ALA A 160 -17.93 -12.54 38.40
CA ALA A 160 -17.97 -11.06 38.34
C ALA A 160 -16.66 -10.41 37.81
N ASP A 161 -16.65 -9.60 36.73
CA ASP A 161 -17.55 -8.50 36.40
C ASP A 161 -17.80 -8.36 34.88
N ARG A 162 -19.04 -7.97 34.53
CA ARG A 162 -19.43 -7.55 33.17
C ARG A 162 -19.31 -6.03 33.09
N ALA A 163 -18.49 -5.52 32.17
CA ALA A 163 -18.59 -4.13 31.69
C ALA A 163 -18.41 -4.06 30.16
N ASP A 164 -19.55 -3.82 29.51
CA ASP A 164 -19.82 -3.16 28.22
C ASP A 164 -18.67 -2.99 27.19
N THR A 165 -18.72 -3.78 26.11
CA THR A 165 -17.85 -3.64 24.91
C THR A 165 -18.66 -3.55 23.60
N ALA A 166 -19.96 -3.24 23.66
CA ALA A 166 -20.84 -3.37 22.49
C ALA A 166 -20.92 -2.13 21.57
N HIS A 167 -20.29 -1.00 21.94
CA HIS A 167 -20.41 0.27 21.21
C HIS A 167 -19.44 0.50 20.02
N PRO A 168 -18.17 0.07 20.00
CA PRO A 168 -17.27 0.39 18.89
C PRO A 168 -17.63 -0.38 17.60
N THR A 169 -18.16 -1.61 17.72
CA THR A 169 -18.49 -2.47 16.56
C THR A 169 -19.66 -1.92 15.75
N ARG A 170 -20.63 -1.27 16.39
CA ARG A 170 -21.82 -0.70 15.72
C ARG A 170 -21.53 0.60 14.96
N LEU A 171 -20.48 1.34 15.34
CA LEU A 171 -20.05 2.53 14.61
C LEU A 171 -19.26 2.15 13.35
N VAL A 172 -18.35 1.18 13.48
CA VAL A 172 -17.57 0.66 12.35
C VAL A 172 -18.48 0.00 11.31
N ALA A 173 -19.45 -0.80 11.74
CA ALA A 173 -20.43 -1.40 10.83
C ALA A 173 -21.28 -0.36 10.08
N ARG A 174 -21.66 0.74 10.76
CA ARG A 174 -22.43 1.84 10.14
C ARG A 174 -21.59 2.63 9.12
N LEU A 175 -20.31 2.89 9.41
CA LEU A 175 -19.41 3.53 8.44
C LEU A 175 -19.19 2.65 7.21
N GLN A 176 -18.95 1.35 7.42
CA GLN A 176 -18.74 0.40 6.32
C GLN A 176 -19.96 0.28 5.41
N HIS A 177 -21.17 0.34 5.97
CA HIS A 177 -22.39 0.32 5.18
C HIS A 177 -22.56 1.60 4.35
N SER A 178 -22.36 2.78 4.96
CA SER A 178 -22.45 4.06 4.27
C SER A 178 -21.46 4.21 3.10
N LEU A 179 -20.25 3.67 3.24
CA LEU A 179 -19.24 3.71 2.18
C LEU A 179 -19.61 2.80 0.99
N ARG A 180 -20.19 1.63 1.24
CA ARG A 180 -20.67 0.73 0.17
C ARG A 180 -21.81 1.34 -0.62
N ASP A 181 -22.77 1.97 0.07
CA ASP A 181 -23.90 2.63 -0.60
C ASP A 181 -23.41 3.77 -1.50
N ARG A 182 -22.44 4.55 -1.03
CA ARG A 182 -21.83 5.63 -1.83
C ARG A 182 -21.08 5.12 -3.05
N GLN A 183 -20.38 3.98 -2.95
CA GLN A 183 -19.72 3.35 -4.10
C GLN A 183 -20.74 2.83 -5.13
N GLN A 184 -21.83 2.21 -4.69
CA GLN A 184 -22.87 1.72 -5.61
C GLN A 184 -23.60 2.87 -6.33
N GLU A 185 -23.88 3.97 -5.63
CA GLU A 185 -24.45 5.19 -6.21
C GLU A 185 -23.55 5.74 -7.34
N LEU A 186 -22.23 5.80 -7.10
CA LEU A 186 -21.25 6.28 -8.09
C LEU A 186 -21.15 5.32 -9.29
N SER A 187 -21.15 4.00 -9.07
CA SER A 187 -21.15 3.02 -10.16
C SER A 187 -22.42 3.10 -11.01
N ARG A 188 -23.59 3.34 -10.40
CA ARG A 188 -24.85 3.53 -11.13
C ARG A 188 -24.85 4.81 -11.96
N ARG A 189 -24.34 5.92 -11.42
CA ARG A 189 -24.21 7.18 -12.16
C ARG A 189 -23.28 7.06 -13.37
N HIS A 190 -22.14 6.39 -13.22
CA HIS A 190 -21.25 6.11 -14.35
C HIS A 190 -21.86 5.17 -15.39
N ALA A 191 -22.64 4.17 -14.97
CA ALA A 191 -23.35 3.27 -15.90
C ALA A 191 -24.45 3.98 -16.69
N VAL A 192 -25.14 4.96 -16.09
CA VAL A 192 -26.15 5.79 -16.76
C VAL A 192 -25.51 6.78 -17.72
N SER A 193 -24.41 7.44 -17.33
CA SER A 193 -23.64 8.33 -18.22
C SER A 193 -23.16 7.60 -19.47
N ARG A 194 -22.59 6.40 -19.31
CA ARG A 194 -22.08 5.58 -20.43
C ARG A 194 -23.18 5.12 -21.41
N ARG A 195 -24.43 5.00 -20.94
CA ARG A 195 -25.59 4.69 -21.79
C ARG A 195 -26.11 5.91 -22.54
N GLN A 196 -25.97 7.11 -21.99
CA GLN A 196 -26.36 8.35 -22.67
C GLN A 196 -25.38 8.69 -23.79
N ASP A 197 -24.07 8.51 -23.57
CA ASP A 197 -23.04 8.76 -24.59
C ASP A 197 -23.14 7.81 -25.79
N GLY A 198 -23.63 6.58 -25.58
CA GLY A 198 -23.84 5.58 -26.64
C GLY A 198 -25.10 5.80 -27.49
N VAL A 199 -26.05 6.63 -27.05
CA VAL A 199 -27.28 6.95 -27.83
C VAL A 199 -27.05 8.13 -28.76
N THR A 200 -26.13 9.05 -28.43
CA THR A 200 -25.81 10.22 -29.26
C THR A 200 -24.98 9.92 -30.51
N GLN A 201 -24.42 8.71 -30.67
CA GLN A 201 -23.53 8.37 -31.79
C GLN A 201 -24.20 7.53 -32.90
N ALA A 202 -25.49 7.21 -32.79
CA ALA A 202 -26.23 6.39 -33.75
C ALA A 202 -27.23 7.16 -34.63
N GLY A 203 -27.10 8.48 -34.73
CA GLY A 203 -28.07 9.34 -35.42
C GLY A 203 -27.43 10.45 -36.25
N ASP A 204 -26.46 10.12 -37.09
CA ASP A 204 -26.04 11.01 -38.19
C ASP A 204 -25.41 10.17 -39.31
N ASP A 205 -26.26 9.55 -40.12
CA ASP A 205 -25.91 9.05 -41.46
C ASP A 205 -27.22 8.86 -42.25
N GLY A 206 -27.59 9.87 -43.04
CA GLY A 206 -28.64 9.71 -44.05
C GLY A 206 -29.40 10.97 -44.41
N ARG A 207 -28.81 11.84 -45.25
CA ARG A 207 -29.44 12.39 -46.46
C ARG A 207 -28.46 13.17 -47.32
#